data_AF-A0A942JC76-F1
#
_entry.id   AF-A0A942JC76-F1
#
_cell.length_a   1.000
_cell.length_b   1.000
_cell.length_c   1.000
_cell.angle_alpha   90.00
_cell.angle_beta   90.00
_cell.angle_gamma   90.00
#
_symmetry.space_group_name_H-M   'P 1'
#
loop_
_entity.id
_entity.type
_entity.pdbx_description
1 polymer ?
#
loop_
_entity_poly.entity_id
_entity_poly.type
_entity_poly.pdbx_seq_one_letter_code
_entity_poly.pdbx_strand_id
1 'polypeptide(L)' 'MDDRRTTSLMARAAALLHRHPPAVAAHLLIAEVGWDAGFQTLALLRGEQAAAAFGAAWQAVPRSTHRESRY' A
#
# COMPACT_ATOMS: atom_id res chain seq x y z
N MET A 1 2.20 2.11 -19.56
CA MET A 1 1.11 1.83 -18.60
C MET A 1 -0.08 2.68 -19.00
N ASP A 2 -1.27 2.08 -19.12
CA ASP A 2 -2.51 2.80 -19.40
C ASP A 2 -2.83 3.79 -18.27
N ASP A 3 -2.74 5.09 -18.56
CA ASP A 3 -2.92 6.18 -17.59
C ASP A 3 -4.29 6.13 -16.88
N ARG A 4 -5.30 5.58 -17.57
CA ARG A 4 -6.63 5.29 -17.01
C ARG A 4 -6.62 4.27 -15.88
N ARG A 5 -5.78 3.22 -15.98
CA ARG A 5 -5.73 2.16 -14.96
C ARG A 5 -5.11 2.69 -13.68
N THR A 6 -4.04 3.47 -13.79
CA THR A 6 -3.38 4.11 -12.64
C THR A 6 -4.31 5.11 -11.96
N THR A 7 -5.00 5.96 -12.73
CA THR A 7 -5.98 6.92 -12.19
C THR A 7 -7.11 6.20 -11.45
N SER A 8 -7.63 5.10 -12.01
CA SER A 8 -8.66 4.27 -11.37
C SER A 8 -8.17 3.66 -10.05
N LEU A 9 -6.93 3.16 -10.02
CA LEU A 9 -6.33 2.59 -8.82
C LEU A 9 -6.12 3.63 -7.71
N MET A 10 -5.63 4.83 -8.05
CA MET A 10 -5.49 5.93 -7.08
C MET A 10 -6.84 6.33 -6.47
N ALA A 11 -7.87 6.50 -7.32
CA ALA A 11 -9.21 6.86 -6.86
C ALA A 11 -9.80 5.78 -5.94
N ARG A 12 -9.57 4.50 -6.26
CA ARG A 12 -10.02 3.37 -5.45
C ARG A 12 -9.29 3.30 -4.11
N ALA A 13 -7.97 3.49 -4.10
CA ALA A 13 -7.19 3.53 -2.87
C ALA A 13 -7.61 4.69 -1.95
N ALA A 14 -7.86 5.87 -2.50
CA ALA A 14 -8.41 7.01 -1.76
C ALA A 14 -9.81 6.70 -1.18
N ALA A 15 -10.67 6.04 -1.96
CA ALA A 15 -11.99 5.63 -1.49
C ALA A 15 -11.92 4.60 -0.34
N LEU A 16 -10.97 3.65 -0.40
CA LEU A 16 -10.74 2.69 0.69
C LEU A 16 -10.30 3.39 1.97
N LEU A 17 -9.38 4.36 1.88
CA LEU A 17 -8.93 5.14 3.04
C LEU A 17 -10.03 6.02 3.64
N HIS A 18 -11.01 6.44 2.84
CA HIS A 18 -12.14 7.20 3.34
C HIS A 18 -13.17 6.33 4.09
N ARG A 19 -13.30 5.05 3.71
CA ARG A 19 -14.31 4.13 4.25
C ARG A 19 -13.80 3.23 5.37
N HIS A 20 -12.50 3.02 5.45
CA HIS A 20 -11.91 2.05 6.36
C HIS A 20 -10.73 2.64 7.14
N PRO A 21 -10.42 2.09 8.33
CA PRO A 21 -9.20 2.43 9.04
C PRO A 21 -7.96 2.19 8.16
N PRO A 22 -6.89 3.00 8.29
CA PRO A 22 -5.71 2.95 7.41
C PRO A 22 -5.09 1.56 7.23
N ALA A 23 -4.95 0.78 8.32
CA ALA A 23 -4.39 -0.57 8.25
C ALA A 23 -5.27 -1.55 7.45
N VAL A 24 -6.60 -1.43 7.59
CA VAL A 24 -7.57 -2.26 6.86
C VAL A 24 -7.57 -1.88 5.38
N ALA A 25 -7.58 -0.58 5.08
CA ALA A 25 -7.50 -0.08 3.71
C ALA A 25 -6.22 -0.54 2.99
N ALA A 26 -5.07 -0.48 3.67
CA ALA A 26 -3.79 -0.97 3.15
C ALA A 26 -3.83 -2.47 2.84
N HIS A 27 -4.37 -3.28 3.77
CA HIS A 27 -4.50 -4.72 3.58
C HIS A 27 -5.41 -5.07 2.39
N LEU A 28 -6.58 -4.43 2.29
CA LEU A 28 -7.53 -4.65 1.19
C LEU A 28 -6.93 -4.28 -0.16
N LEU A 29 -6.24 -3.14 -0.24
CA LEU A 29 -5.58 -2.71 -1.47
C LEU A 29 -4.49 -3.69 -1.90
N ILE A 30 -3.61 -4.09 -0.98
CA ILE A 30 -2.53 -5.04 -1.24
C ILE A 30 -3.07 -6.42 -1.64
N ALA A 31 -4.15 -6.88 -1.00
CA ALA A 31 -4.80 -8.14 -1.36
C ALA A 31 -5.41 -8.09 -2.77
N GLU A 32 -5.86 -6.92 -3.22
CA GLU A 32 -6.48 -6.75 -4.54
C GLU A 32 -5.45 -6.66 -5.67
N VAL A 33 -4.40 -5.85 -5.53
CA VAL A 33 -3.47 -5.54 -6.62
C VAL A 33 -2.06 -6.11 -6.42
N GLY A 34 -1.83 -6.81 -5.32
CA GLY A 34 -0.53 -7.32 -4.93
C GLY A 34 0.31 -6.31 -4.15
N TRP A 35 1.37 -6.82 -3.52
CA TRP A 35 2.24 -6.06 -2.63
C TRP A 35 2.86 -4.84 -3.31
N ASP A 36 3.57 -5.03 -4.42
CA ASP A 36 4.34 -3.95 -5.05
C ASP A 36 3.46 -2.82 -5.55
N ALA A 37 2.38 -3.14 -6.28
CA ALA A 37 1.46 -2.14 -6.82
C ALA A 37 0.66 -1.45 -5.72
N GLY A 38 0.21 -2.18 -4.70
CA GLY A 38 -0.50 -1.62 -3.55
C GLY A 38 0.40 -0.70 -2.74
N PHE A 39 1.64 -1.10 -2.48
CA PHE A 39 2.61 -0.33 -1.73
C PHE A 39 3.02 0.96 -2.45
N GLN A 40 3.34 0.87 -3.76
CA GLN A 40 3.61 2.05 -4.59
C GLN A 40 2.41 3.00 -4.64
N THR A 41 1.19 2.45 -4.69
CA THR A 41 -0.04 3.24 -4.67
C THR A 41 -0.17 4.02 -3.37
N LEU A 42 0.02 3.37 -2.21
CA LEU A 42 -0.02 4.05 -0.91
C LEU A 42 1.07 5.13 -0.79
N ALA A 43 2.25 4.89 -1.36
CA ALA A 43 3.37 5.85 -1.34
C ALA A 43 3.08 7.12 -2.15
N LEU A 44 2.25 7.03 -3.20
CA LEU A 44 1.89 8.16 -4.05
C LEU A 44 0.77 9.02 -3.44
N LEU A 45 -0.03 8.46 -2.53
CA LEU A 45 -1.11 9.18 -1.87
C LEU A 45 -0.57 10.16 -0.82
N ARG A 46 -1.29 11.27 -0.63
CA ARG A 46 -0.94 12.34 0.33
C ARG A 46 -1.98 12.41 1.46
N GLY A 47 -1.54 12.91 2.61
CA GLY A 47 -2.37 13.10 3.80
C GLY A 47 -2.08 12.11 4.94
N GLU A 48 -2.56 12.43 6.14
CA GLU A 48 -2.27 11.66 7.36
C GLU A 48 -2.75 10.21 7.28
N GLN A 49 -3.96 10.00 6.74
CA GLN A 49 -4.52 8.65 6.54
C GLN A 49 -3.67 7.80 5.60
N ALA A 50 -3.14 8.40 4.52
CA ALA A 50 -2.27 7.71 3.58
C ALA A 50 -0.92 7.36 4.23
N ALA A 51 -0.34 8.29 4.99
CA ALA A 51 0.90 8.05 5.74
C ALA A 51 0.73 6.91 6.77
N ALA A 52 -0.39 6.89 7.49
CA ALA A 52 -0.72 5.82 8.43
C ALA A 52 -0.90 4.46 7.73
N ALA A 53 -1.57 4.44 6.57
CA ALA A 53 -1.78 3.22 5.80
C ALA A 53 -0.46 2.68 5.20
N PHE A 54 0.37 3.57 4.68
CA PHE A 54 1.72 3.23 4.21
C PHE A 54 2.57 2.66 5.36
N GLY A 55 2.55 3.29 6.54
CA GLY A 55 3.24 2.79 7.73
C GLY A 55 2.76 1.40 8.16
N ALA A 56 1.44 1.17 8.13
CA ALA A 56 0.86 -0.14 8.43
C ALA A 56 1.29 -1.21 7.42
N ALA A 57 1.31 -0.88 6.13
CA ALA A 57 1.86 -1.76 5.10
C ALA A 57 3.35 -2.04 5.34
N TRP A 58 4.17 -1.02 5.62
CA TRP A 58 5.60 -1.20 5.87
C TRP A 58 5.90 -2.13 7.06
N GLN A 59 5.12 -2.04 8.13
CA GLN A 59 5.27 -2.91 9.30
C GLN A 59 4.85 -4.36 9.03
N ALA A 60 4.00 -4.60 8.04
CA ALA A 60 3.55 -5.92 7.63
C ALA A 60 4.54 -6.64 6.70
N VAL A 61 5.61 -5.97 6.25
CA VAL A 61 6.70 -6.62 5.49
C VAL A 61 7.30 -7.72 6.36
N PRO A 62 7.26 -9.00 5.94
CA PRO A 62 7.94 -10.06 6.65
C PRO A 62 9.43 -9.70 6.76
N ARG A 63 9.97 -9.62 7.97
CA ARG A 63 11.40 -9.32 8.24
C ARG A 63 12.37 -10.39 7.72
N SER A 64 11.93 -11.28 6.84
CA SER A 64 12.69 -12.36 6.24
C SER A 64 13.61 -11.86 5.11
N THR A 65 14.51 -10.94 5.42
CA THR A 65 15.66 -10.61 4.55
C THR A 65 16.86 -10.00 5.31
N HIS A 66 16.99 -10.31 6.61
CA HIS A 66 18.23 -10.08 7.35
C HIS A 66 18.86 -11.40 7.83
N ARG A 67 18.81 -12.44 7.01
CA ARG A 67 19.82 -13.51 7.13
C ARG A 67 21.00 -13.06 6.28
N GLU A 68 21.89 -12.32 6.93
CA GLU A 68 23.19 -11.96 6.39
C GLU A 68 23.81 -13.20 5.72
N SER A 69 24.09 -13.09 4.42
CA SER A 69 25.04 -13.96 3.74
C SER A 69 26.37 -13.80 4.45
N ARG A 70 26.62 -14.67 5.44
CA ARG A 70 27.97 -14.98 5.91
C ARG A 70 28.60 -15.88 4.85
N TYR A 71 29.28 -15.28 3.89
CA TYR A 71 30.32 -15.91 3.09
C TYR A 71 31.40 -14.89 2.80
#